data_AF-W1ISR5-F1
#
_entry.id   AF-W1ISR5-F1
#
_cell.length_a   1.000
_cell.length_b   1.000
_cell.length_c   1.000
_cell.angle_alpha   90.00
_cell.angle_beta   90.00
_cell.angle_gamma   90.00
#
_symmetry.space_group_name_H-M   'P 1'
#
loop_
_entity.id
_entity.type
_entity.pdbx_description
1 polymer ?
#
loop_
_entity_poly.entity_id
_entity_poly.type
_entity_poly.pdbx_seq_one_letter_code
_entity_poly.pdbx_strand_id
1 'polypeptide(L)'
;MPLKGSWHTTRDQLQQLADKILLQERSRGSFTLSYLKTAIYDIQRSHGSEVPLEELLRQLSTHAAKGENAPPVLLKTIDDRFNALLGRYDRLRQATEDPKP
;
A
#
# COMPACT_ATOMS: atom_id res chain seq x y z
N MET A 1 5.26 2.70 17.16
CA MET A 1 5.63 2.09 15.87
C MET A 1 4.87 2.82 14.77
N PRO A 2 5.52 3.65 13.93
CA PRO A 2 4.82 4.34 12.86
C PRO A 2 4.28 3.32 11.87
N LEU A 3 3.05 3.53 11.41
CA LEU A 3 2.42 2.75 10.35
C LEU A 3 3.29 2.91 9.10
N LYS A 4 4.11 1.91 8.78
CA LYS A 4 4.81 1.81 7.50
C LYS A 4 3.74 1.69 6.42
N GLY A 5 3.31 2.83 5.88
CA GLY A 5 2.46 2.91 4.70
C GLY A 5 3.20 2.34 3.51
N SER A 6 3.14 1.02 3.31
CA SER A 6 3.78 0.33 2.20
C SER A 6 3.06 0.53 0.86
N TRP A 7 1.88 1.16 0.86
CA TRP A 7 1.07 1.37 -0.35
C TRP A 7 1.45 2.64 -1.12
N HIS A 8 1.61 3.77 -0.41
CA HIS A 8 1.99 5.06 -1.04
C HIS A 8 3.37 4.99 -1.71
N THR A 9 4.25 4.12 -1.22
CA THR A 9 5.59 3.95 -1.78
C THR A 9 5.59 3.26 -3.13
N THR A 10 4.49 2.63 -3.58
CA THR A 10 4.44 1.98 -4.90
C THR A 10 4.59 3.00 -6.03
N ARG A 11 3.90 4.15 -5.92
CA ARG A 11 4.01 5.23 -6.89
C ARG A 11 5.41 5.81 -6.91
N ASP A 12 6.01 6.00 -5.73
CA ASP A 12 7.38 6.49 -5.60
C ASP A 12 8.41 5.48 -6.15
N GLN A 13 8.20 4.18 -5.92
CA GLN A 13 9.04 3.10 -6.44
C GLN A 13 8.92 2.95 -7.97
N LEU A 14 7.71 3.08 -8.52
CA LEU A 14 7.48 3.11 -9.96
C LEU A 14 8.11 4.35 -10.60
N GLN A 15 7.98 5.52 -9.97
CA GLN A 15 8.60 6.75 -10.44
C GLN A 15 10.13 6.64 -10.40
N GLN A 16 10.70 6.12 -9.30
CA GLN A 16 12.14 5.87 -9.20
C GLN A 16 12.65 4.87 -10.26
N LEU A 17 11.85 3.85 -10.60
CA LEU A 17 12.18 2.93 -11.68
C LEU A 17 12.16 3.64 -13.03
N ALA A 18 11.14 4.45 -13.32
CA ALA A 18 11.03 5.23 -14.54
C ALA A 18 12.20 6.24 -14.67
N ASP A 19 12.55 6.94 -13.59
CA ASP A 19 13.65 7.90 -13.56
C ASP A 19 15.00 7.22 -13.81
N LYS A 20 15.22 6.02 -13.25
CA LYS A 20 16.42 5.21 -13.52
C LYS A 20 16.49 4.77 -14.97
N ILE A 21 15.37 4.35 -15.55
CA ILE A 21 15.30 3.96 -16.96
C ILE A 21 15.71 5.14 -17.86
N LEU A 22 15.15 6.33 -17.60
CA LEU A 22 15.46 7.57 -18.33
C LEU A 22 16.92 8.02 -18.17
N LEU A 23 17.47 7.92 -16.95
CA LEU A 23 18.87 8.29 -16.67
C LEU A 23 19.85 7.40 -17.46
N GLN A 24 19.56 6.10 -17.53
CA GLN A 24 20.41 5.13 -18.22
C GLN A 24 20.30 5.25 -19.75
N GLU A 25 19.10 5.54 -20.28
CA GLU A 25 18.90 5.83 -21.70
C GLU A 25 19.74 7.04 -22.13
N ARG A 26 19.73 8.12 -21.32
CA ARG A 26 20.53 9.32 -21.55
C ARG A 26 22.04 9.07 -21.49
N SER A 27 22.49 8.12 -20.65
CA SER A 27 23.90 7.74 -20.54
C SER A 27 24.35 6.68 -21.54
N ARG A 28 23.47 6.24 -22.48
CA ARG A 28 23.68 5.12 -23.42
C ARG A 28 24.09 3.81 -22.72
N GLY A 29 23.73 3.65 -21.45
CA GLY A 29 23.97 2.42 -20.70
C GLY A 29 22.93 1.35 -21.01
N SER A 30 23.34 0.08 -21.06
CA SER A 30 22.40 -1.04 -21.13
C SER A 30 21.93 -1.46 -19.75
N PHE A 31 20.67 -1.84 -19.59
CA PHE A 31 20.23 -2.64 -18.44
C PHE A 31 20.34 -4.13 -18.73
N THR A 32 20.60 -4.91 -17.70
CA THR A 32 20.41 -6.36 -17.80
C THR A 32 18.93 -6.69 -17.62
N LEU A 33 18.44 -7.67 -18.37
CA LEU A 33 17.07 -8.17 -18.22
C LEU A 33 16.78 -8.64 -16.78
N SER A 34 17.80 -9.17 -16.09
CA SER A 34 17.73 -9.59 -14.69
C SER A 34 17.46 -8.42 -13.74
N TYR A 35 18.08 -7.26 -13.96
CA TYR A 35 17.85 -6.07 -13.14
C TYR A 35 16.39 -5.59 -13.22
N LEU A 36 15.84 -5.52 -14.43
CA LEU A 36 14.45 -5.11 -14.64
C LEU A 36 13.46 -6.09 -13.98
N LYS A 37 13.72 -7.40 -14.08
CA LYS A 37 12.90 -8.43 -13.42
C LYS A 37 12.93 -8.29 -11.90
N THR A 38 14.09 -8.07 -11.30
CA THR A 38 14.21 -7.86 -9.85
C THR A 38 13.48 -6.60 -9.39
N ALA A 39 13.64 -5.49 -10.11
CA ALA A 39 12.96 -4.23 -9.75
C ALA A 39 11.43 -4.35 -9.82
N ILE A 40 10.90 -5.01 -10.85
CA ILE A 40 9.45 -5.27 -10.98
C ILE A 40 8.98 -6.20 -9.86
N TYR A 41 9.74 -7.26 -9.55
CA TYR A 41 9.41 -8.18 -8.48
C TYR A 41 9.38 -7.50 -7.11
N ASP A 42 10.33 -6.61 -6.83
CA ASP A 42 10.38 -5.85 -5.57
C ASP A 42 9.18 -4.89 -5.43
N ILE A 43 8.75 -4.26 -6.53
CA ILE A 43 7.53 -3.43 -6.58
C ILE A 43 6.28 -4.27 -6.37
N GLN A 44 6.20 -5.45 -6.97
CA GLN A 44 5.07 -6.37 -6.79
C GLN A 44 5.02 -6.93 -5.37
N ARG A 45 6.18 -7.20 -4.78
CA ARG A 45 6.31 -7.71 -3.41
C ARG A 45 5.98 -6.65 -2.37
N SER A 46 6.38 -5.39 -2.57
CA SER A 46 6.00 -4.27 -1.69
C SER A 46 4.50 -4.01 -1.73
N HIS A 47 3.88 -4.20 -2.90
CA HIS A 47 2.43 -4.13 -3.12
C HIS A 47 1.66 -5.35 -2.58
N GLY A 48 2.31 -6.51 -2.45
CA GLY A 48 1.65 -7.80 -2.20
C GLY A 48 1.49 -8.21 -0.73
N SER A 49 1.93 -7.43 0.26
CA SER A 49 2.01 -7.93 1.63
C SER A 49 0.70 -7.87 2.43
N GLU A 50 -0.22 -6.96 2.12
CA GLU A 50 -1.58 -6.92 2.67
C GLU A 50 -2.44 -5.93 1.86
N VAL A 51 -3.67 -6.29 1.45
CA VAL A 51 -4.56 -5.37 0.72
C VAL A 51 -4.88 -4.18 1.64
N PRO A 52 -4.59 -2.93 1.23
CA PRO A 52 -4.83 -1.76 2.07
C PRO A 52 -6.34 -1.53 2.26
N LEU A 53 -6.71 -0.92 3.38
CA LEU A 53 -8.10 -0.62 3.71
C LEU A 53 -8.74 0.27 2.64
N GLU A 54 -7.97 1.18 2.07
CA GLU A 54 -8.38 2.07 0.99
C GLU A 54 -8.82 1.29 -0.28
N GLU A 55 -8.14 0.20 -0.61
CA GLU A 55 -8.54 -0.64 -1.77
C GLU A 55 -9.80 -1.46 -1.45
N LEU A 56 -9.96 -1.93 -0.21
CA LEU A 56 -11.20 -2.59 0.22
C LEU A 56 -12.40 -1.61 0.14
N LEU A 57 -12.20 -0.35 0.52
CA LEU A 57 -13.22 0.70 0.41
C LEU A 57 -13.55 1.02 -1.06
N ARG A 58 -12.56 1.01 -1.96
CA ARG A 58 -12.79 1.18 -3.41
C ARG A 58 -13.59 0.01 -4.01
N GLN A 59 -13.37 -1.22 -3.52
CA GLN A 59 -14.18 -2.38 -3.93
C GLN A 59 -15.63 -2.23 -3.45
N LEU A 60 -15.83 -1.81 -2.20
CA LEU A 60 -17.15 -1.50 -1.66
C LEU A 60 -17.86 -0.41 -2.47
N SER A 61 -17.16 0.67 -2.82
CA SER A 61 -17.73 1.76 -3.62
C SER A 61 -18.13 1.30 -5.02
N THR A 62 -17.40 0.34 -5.59
CA THR A 62 -17.73 -0.24 -6.90
C THR A 62 -19.03 -1.03 -6.85
N HIS A 63 -19.29 -1.80 -5.79
CA HIS A 63 -20.56 -2.51 -5.60
C HIS A 63 -21.72 -1.54 -5.38
N ALA A 64 -21.52 -0.52 -4.51
CA ALA A 64 -22.50 0.53 -4.28
C ALA A 64 -22.86 1.29 -5.57
N ALA A 65 -21.87 1.63 -6.41
CA ALA A 65 -22.09 2.31 -7.68
C ALA A 65 -22.86 1.45 -8.70
N LYS A 66 -22.73 0.13 -8.64
CA LYS A 66 -23.48 -0.82 -9.47
C LYS A 66 -24.86 -1.16 -8.92
N GLY A 67 -25.21 -0.67 -7.72
CA GLY A 67 -26.43 -1.05 -7.01
C GLY A 67 -26.44 -2.52 -6.55
N GLU A 68 -25.27 -3.15 -6.46
CA GLU A 68 -25.11 -4.53 -6.03
C GLU A 68 -24.86 -4.58 -4.52
N ASN A 69 -25.37 -5.63 -3.87
CA ASN A 69 -25.00 -5.91 -2.49
C ASN A 69 -23.53 -6.36 -2.43
N ALA A 70 -22.75 -5.66 -1.62
CA ALA A 70 -21.37 -6.05 -1.35
C ALA A 70 -21.33 -7.41 -0.64
N PRO A 71 -20.32 -8.26 -0.93
CA PRO A 71 -20.17 -9.54 -0.26
C PRO A 71 -20.05 -9.37 1.27
N PRO A 72 -20.74 -10.19 2.10
CA PRO A 72 -20.64 -10.10 3.56
C PRO A 72 -19.21 -10.25 4.09
N VAL A 73 -18.39 -11.04 3.40
CA VAL A 73 -16.97 -11.21 3.72
C VAL A 73 -16.16 -9.93 3.51
N LEU A 74 -16.49 -9.13 2.48
CA LEU A 74 -15.84 -7.85 2.22
C LEU A 74 -16.15 -6.86 3.34
N LEU A 75 -17.42 -6.74 3.72
CA LEU A 75 -17.86 -5.87 4.81
C LEU A 75 -17.20 -6.24 6.14
N LYS A 76 -17.25 -7.53 6.52
CA LYS A 76 -16.60 -8.02 7.74
C LYS A 76 -15.10 -7.73 7.76
N THR A 77 -14.41 -7.92 6.62
CA THR A 77 -12.98 -7.63 6.51
C THR A 77 -12.69 -6.15 6.70
N ILE A 78 -13.53 -5.27 6.15
CA ILE A 78 -13.42 -3.81 6.33
C ILE A 78 -13.61 -3.44 7.81
N ASP A 79 -14.64 -3.99 8.47
CA ASP A 79 -14.93 -3.73 9.88
C ASP A 79 -13.79 -4.18 10.80
N ASP A 80 -13.27 -5.39 10.59
CA ASP A 80 -12.15 -5.94 11.35
C ASP A 80 -10.89 -5.07 11.20
N ARG A 81 -10.63 -4.58 9.97
CA ARG A 81 -9.51 -3.69 9.67
C ARG A 81 -9.66 -2.32 10.34
N PHE A 82 -10.86 -1.74 10.32
CA PHE A 82 -11.15 -0.48 11.01
C PHE A 82 -10.94 -0.61 12.52
N ASN A 83 -11.46 -1.67 13.14
CA ASN A 83 -11.30 -1.91 14.56
C ASN A 83 -9.83 -2.09 14.96
N ALA A 84 -9.06 -2.83 14.16
CA ALA A 84 -7.63 -2.99 14.37
C ALA A 84 -6.86 -1.65 14.22
N LEU A 85 -7.27 -0.81 13.28
CA LEU A 85 -6.67 0.52 13.06
C LEU A 85 -7.01 1.48 14.20
N LEU A 86 -8.27 1.51 14.63
CA LEU A 86 -8.74 2.33 15.76
C LEU A 86 -8.01 1.94 17.05
N GLY A 87 -7.92 0.65 17.36
CA GLY A 87 -7.16 0.19 18.53
C GLY A 87 -5.65 0.45 18.45
N ARG A 88 -5.07 0.63 17.26
CA ARG A 88 -3.69 1.13 17.11
C ARG A 88 -3.62 2.64 17.33
N TYR A 89 -4.56 3.40 16.78
CA TYR A 89 -4.67 4.84 16.98
C TYR A 89 -4.82 5.18 18.46
N ASP A 90 -5.73 4.52 19.19
CA ASP A 90 -5.96 4.77 20.61
C ASP A 90 -4.69 4.52 21.44
N ARG A 91 -3.95 3.44 21.15
CA ARG A 91 -2.67 3.16 21.82
C ARG A 91 -1.60 4.20 21.51
N LEU A 92 -1.51 4.66 20.26
CA LEU A 92 -0.57 5.71 19.87
C LEU A 92 -0.95 7.05 20.51
N ARG A 93 -2.24 7.36 20.57
CA ARG A 93 -2.78 8.54 21.22
C ARG A 93 -2.46 8.53 22.71
N GLN A 94 -2.74 7.42 23.41
CA GLN A 94 -2.36 7.23 24.81
C GLN A 94 -0.86 7.40 25.04
N ALA A 95 -0.02 6.82 24.18
CA ALA A 95 1.44 6.96 24.29
C ALA A 95 1.95 8.39 24.01
N THR A 96 1.14 9.23 23.35
CA THR A 96 1.46 10.64 23.08
C THR A 96 0.91 11.57 24.17
N GLU A 97 -0.24 11.24 24.76
CA GLU A 97 -0.87 11.98 25.85
C GLU A 97 -0.23 11.68 27.22
N ASP A 98 0.27 10.46 27.43
CA ASP A 98 0.97 10.03 28.66
C ASP A 98 2.32 9.39 28.30
N PRO A 99 3.34 10.21 27.95
CA PRO A 99 4.68 9.72 27.68
C PRO A 99 5.27 9.25 29.02
N LYS A 100 5.13 7.97 29.32
CA LYS A 100 5.72 7.36 30.52
C LYS A 100 7.23 7.71 30.59
N PRO A 101 7.72 8.26 31.73
CA PRO A 101 9.11 8.66 31.90
C PRO A 101 10.09 7.48 31.89
#